data_AF-A0A3B9I9W0-F1
#
_entry.id   AF-A0A3B9I9W0-F1
#
_cell.length_a   1.000
_cell.length_b   1.000
_cell.length_c   1.000
_cell.angle_alpha   90.00
_cell.angle_beta   90.00
_cell.angle_gamma   90.00
#
_symmetry.space_group_name_H-M   'P 1'
#
loop_
_entity.id
_entity.type
_entity.pdbx_description
1 polymer ?
#
loop_
_entity_poly.entity_id
_entity_poly.type
_entity_poly.pdbx_seq_one_letter_code
_entity_poly.pdbx_strand_id
1 'polypeptide(L)'
;MRLRNVPEAKTIVENSPYVIADPYPRRGQWKTYSEKPLYVEIGMGKGRFIMETAKRHPDREFIGVERYESVLYKACEKMAGKPDRNPASLAIEAEERMREEADTGMPETEEAGEIFAAPDNLHFLRMDARALPDVFAPDEVDGIYLNFSDPWPKARHAKRRLTSRQFLALYEKFLKDGGVLEFKTDNRPLFDFSVEEFSGAAHWELKEITYDLHHDDVMGK
;
A
#
# COMPACT_ATOMS: atom_id res chain seq x y z
N MET A 1 13.30 -3.00 7.66
CA MET A 1 12.81 -2.46 8.95
C MET A 1 12.81 -3.58 9.99
N ARG A 2 13.34 -3.38 11.21
CA ARG A 2 13.26 -4.41 12.28
C ARG A 2 11.89 -4.30 12.95
N LEU A 3 11.04 -5.30 12.77
CA LEU A 3 9.68 -5.31 13.31
C LEU A 3 9.74 -5.51 14.82
N ARG A 4 9.12 -4.59 15.58
CA ARG A 4 8.92 -4.78 17.03
C ARG A 4 7.74 -5.71 17.23
N ASN A 5 7.87 -6.66 18.16
CA ASN A 5 6.75 -7.52 18.52
C ASN A 5 5.70 -6.70 19.26
N VAL A 6 4.45 -6.78 18.81
CA VAL A 6 3.28 -6.17 19.47
C VAL A 6 2.36 -7.36 19.82
N PRO A 7 2.33 -7.80 21.09
CA PRO A 7 1.62 -9.01 21.51
C PRO A 7 0.14 -9.06 21.13
N GLU A 8 -0.50 -7.89 20.97
CA GLU A 8 -1.94 -7.74 20.68
C GLU A 8 -2.24 -7.48 19.20
N ALA A 9 -1.21 -7.36 18.34
CA ALA A 9 -1.39 -6.97 16.94
C ALA A 9 -2.33 -7.93 16.19
N LYS A 10 -2.22 -9.23 16.44
CA LYS A 10 -3.09 -10.25 15.85
C LYS A 10 -4.56 -9.97 16.13
N THR A 11 -4.92 -9.87 17.40
CA THR A 11 -6.30 -9.65 17.82
C THR A 11 -6.85 -8.33 17.27
N ILE A 12 -6.05 -7.27 17.25
CA ILE A 12 -6.48 -5.97 16.74
C ILE A 12 -6.70 -6.01 15.23
N VAL A 13 -5.78 -6.63 14.48
CA VAL A 13 -5.90 -6.78 13.01
C VAL A 13 -7.10 -7.64 12.66
N GLU A 14 -7.29 -8.78 13.33
CA GLU A 14 -8.40 -9.71 13.05
C GLU A 14 -9.78 -9.11 13.35
N ASN A 15 -9.88 -8.19 14.32
CA ASN A 15 -11.13 -7.50 14.68
C ASN A 15 -11.24 -6.08 14.10
N SER A 16 -10.30 -5.67 13.24
CA SER A 16 -10.33 -4.33 12.66
C SER A 16 -11.43 -4.24 11.60
N PRO A 17 -12.29 -3.20 11.64
CA PRO A 17 -13.30 -2.99 10.59
C PRO A 17 -12.68 -2.67 9.22
N TYR A 18 -11.39 -2.33 9.18
CA TYR A 18 -10.66 -2.01 7.95
C TYR A 18 -10.04 -3.26 7.29
N VAL A 19 -9.99 -4.40 7.99
CA VAL A 19 -9.34 -5.62 7.52
C VAL A 19 -10.40 -6.65 7.16
N ILE A 20 -10.33 -7.18 5.96
CA ILE A 20 -11.18 -8.32 5.56
C ILE A 20 -10.52 -9.59 6.09
N ALA A 21 -11.10 -10.15 7.15
CA ALA A 21 -10.54 -11.30 7.86
C ALA A 21 -10.46 -12.57 7.01
N ASP A 22 -11.49 -12.84 6.19
CA ASP A 22 -11.53 -13.96 5.25
C ASP A 22 -11.84 -13.46 3.82
N PRO A 23 -10.81 -13.29 2.97
CA PRO A 23 -10.98 -12.82 1.60
C PRO A 23 -11.31 -13.93 0.58
N TYR A 24 -11.13 -15.21 0.90
CA TYR A 24 -11.29 -16.29 -0.09
C TYR A 24 -12.72 -16.41 -0.64
N PRO A 25 -13.80 -16.29 0.17
CA PRO A 25 -15.17 -16.31 -0.34
C PRO A 25 -15.50 -15.15 -1.28
N ARG A 26 -14.69 -14.08 -1.30
CA ARG A 26 -14.92 -12.90 -2.13
C ARG A 26 -14.42 -13.04 -3.56
N ARG A 27 -13.69 -14.11 -3.89
CA ARG A 27 -13.18 -14.34 -5.24
C ARG A 27 -14.32 -14.35 -6.26
N GLY A 28 -14.27 -13.44 -7.24
CA GLY A 28 -15.32 -13.25 -8.25
C GLY A 28 -16.54 -12.50 -7.75
N GLN A 29 -16.51 -11.97 -6.52
CA GLN A 29 -17.59 -11.21 -5.90
C GLN A 29 -17.17 -9.80 -5.52
N TRP A 30 -15.92 -9.37 -5.73
CA TRP A 30 -15.49 -8.03 -5.32
C TRP A 30 -16.30 -6.93 -6.02
N LYS A 31 -16.66 -7.15 -7.29
CA LYS A 31 -17.54 -6.25 -8.06
C LYS A 31 -18.99 -6.21 -7.56
N THR A 32 -19.46 -7.23 -6.84
CA THR A 32 -20.82 -7.23 -6.26
C THR A 32 -20.98 -6.23 -5.11
N TYR A 33 -19.87 -5.80 -4.50
CA TYR A 33 -19.87 -4.77 -3.46
C TYR A 33 -19.77 -3.36 -4.03
N SER A 34 -19.06 -3.20 -5.14
CA SER A 34 -18.86 -1.92 -5.82
C SER A 34 -18.53 -2.18 -7.28
N GLU A 35 -19.27 -1.52 -8.19
CA GLU A 35 -19.01 -1.56 -9.63
C GLU A 35 -17.83 -0.65 -10.03
N LYS A 36 -17.23 0.06 -9.07
CA LYS A 36 -16.08 0.93 -9.32
C LYS A 36 -14.83 0.10 -9.65
N PRO A 37 -13.88 0.67 -10.44
CA PRO A 37 -12.59 0.03 -10.69
C PRO A 37 -11.84 -0.30 -9.39
N LEU A 38 -11.33 -1.53 -9.30
CA LEU A 38 -10.61 -2.03 -8.13
C LEU A 38 -9.10 -1.95 -8.33
N TYR A 39 -8.40 -1.26 -7.43
CA TYR A 39 -6.95 -1.14 -7.43
C TYR A 39 -6.33 -1.80 -6.20
N VAL A 40 -5.18 -2.44 -6.38
CA VAL A 40 -4.48 -3.17 -5.31
C VAL A 40 -3.07 -2.62 -5.10
N GLU A 41 -2.70 -2.23 -3.88
CA GLU A 41 -1.29 -1.98 -3.53
C GLU A 41 -0.70 -3.23 -2.86
N ILE A 42 0.35 -3.80 -3.45
CA ILE A 42 1.02 -4.99 -2.91
C ILE A 42 2.27 -4.58 -2.12
N GLY A 43 2.30 -4.90 -0.84
CA GLY A 43 3.36 -4.46 0.07
C GLY A 43 3.17 -3.00 0.48
N MET A 44 1.94 -2.61 0.82
CA MET A 44 1.57 -1.22 1.15
C MET A 44 2.28 -0.65 2.40
N GLY A 45 2.94 -1.50 3.19
CA GLY A 45 3.56 -1.10 4.44
C GLY A 45 2.55 -0.53 5.42
N LYS A 46 2.84 0.66 5.96
CA LYS A 46 1.93 1.37 6.90
C LYS A 46 0.78 2.11 6.20
N GLY A 47 0.58 1.88 4.90
CA GLY A 47 -0.59 2.32 4.14
C GLY A 47 -0.69 3.81 3.84
N ARG A 48 0.36 4.62 4.03
CA ARG A 48 0.30 6.07 3.73
C ARG A 48 -0.16 6.33 2.29
N PHE A 49 0.53 5.72 1.32
CA PHE A 49 0.25 5.94 -0.10
C PHE A 49 -1.17 5.53 -0.49
N ILE A 50 -1.61 4.31 -0.16
CA ILE A 50 -2.95 3.86 -0.54
C ILE A 50 -4.06 4.65 0.16
N MET A 51 -3.87 5.10 1.41
CA MET A 51 -4.85 5.96 2.09
C MET A 51 -5.00 7.31 1.39
N GLU A 52 -3.88 7.97 1.04
CA GLU A 52 -3.90 9.23 0.30
C GLU A 52 -4.47 9.07 -1.12
N THR A 53 -4.17 7.95 -1.77
CA THR A 53 -4.66 7.63 -3.11
C THR A 53 -6.16 7.34 -3.09
N ALA A 54 -6.65 6.58 -2.12
CA ALA A 54 -8.07 6.30 -1.94
C ALA A 54 -8.89 7.57 -1.71
N LYS A 55 -8.37 8.50 -0.91
CA LYS A 55 -8.99 9.83 -0.70
C LYS A 55 -9.07 10.67 -1.97
N ARG A 56 -8.02 10.66 -2.79
CA ARG A 56 -7.96 11.42 -4.06
C ARG A 56 -8.81 10.82 -5.17
N HIS A 57 -9.11 9.52 -5.08
CA HIS A 57 -9.87 8.78 -6.08
C HIS A 57 -11.11 8.11 -5.49
N PRO A 58 -12.13 8.88 -5.08
CA PRO A 58 -13.39 8.32 -4.56
C PRO A 58 -14.18 7.52 -5.63
N ASP A 59 -13.79 7.65 -6.90
CA ASP A 59 -14.31 6.92 -8.07
C ASP A 59 -13.76 5.48 -8.20
N ARG A 60 -12.84 5.05 -7.32
CA ARG A 60 -12.20 3.73 -7.33
C ARG A 60 -12.35 3.04 -5.97
N GLU A 61 -12.24 1.72 -5.95
CA GLU A 61 -12.04 0.93 -4.74
C GLU A 61 -10.57 0.54 -4.58
N PHE A 62 -10.13 0.38 -3.33
CA PHE A 62 -8.75 0.07 -3.02
C PHE A 62 -8.61 -1.09 -2.04
N ILE A 63 -7.66 -1.98 -2.32
CA ILE A 63 -7.22 -3.03 -1.41
C ILE A 63 -5.72 -2.90 -1.14
N GLY A 64 -5.37 -2.69 0.12
CA GLY A 64 -3.98 -2.72 0.57
C GLY A 64 -3.58 -4.11 1.06
N VAL A 65 -2.56 -4.71 0.45
CA VAL A 65 -2.06 -6.04 0.82
C VAL A 65 -0.76 -5.90 1.61
N GLU A 66 -0.74 -6.44 2.82
CA GLU A 66 0.45 -6.47 3.68
C GLU A 66 0.60 -7.83 4.34
N ARG A 67 1.79 -8.41 4.28
CA ARG A 67 2.06 -9.74 4.82
C ARG A 67 2.31 -9.71 6.33
N TYR A 68 2.97 -8.67 6.82
CA TYR A 68 3.44 -8.58 8.20
C TYR A 68 2.37 -7.95 9.09
N GLU A 69 1.83 -8.76 10.00
CA GLU A 69 0.80 -8.36 10.95
C GLU A 69 1.13 -7.09 11.74
N SER A 70 2.37 -6.96 12.23
CA SER A 70 2.80 -5.78 12.99
C SER A 70 2.84 -4.49 12.15
N VAL A 71 3.03 -4.61 10.84
CA VAL A 71 3.01 -3.47 9.90
C VAL A 71 1.57 -3.10 9.59
N LEU A 72 0.73 -4.10 9.27
CA LEU A 72 -0.69 -3.91 9.02
C LEU A 72 -1.41 -3.31 10.24
N TYR A 73 -1.06 -3.74 11.44
CA TYR A 73 -1.54 -3.14 12.70
C TYR A 73 -1.31 -1.62 12.72
N LYS A 74 -0.13 -1.14 12.29
CA LYS A 74 0.15 0.30 12.20
C LYS A 74 -0.68 1.01 11.15
N ALA A 75 -1.03 0.36 10.04
CA ALA A 75 -1.97 0.88 9.08
C ALA A 75 -3.39 0.99 9.68
N CYS A 76 -3.84 -0.02 10.43
CA CYS A 76 -5.12 0.01 11.15
C CYS A 76 -5.19 1.11 12.21
N GLU A 77 -4.12 1.34 12.98
CA GLU A 77 -4.06 2.46 13.93
C GLU A 77 -4.24 3.80 13.23
N LYS A 78 -3.58 3.97 12.07
CA LYS A 78 -3.71 5.18 11.26
C LYS A 78 -5.12 5.36 10.67
N MET A 79 -5.74 4.31 10.12
CA MET A 79 -7.15 4.36 9.68
C MET A 79 -8.10 4.75 10.82
N ALA A 80 -7.84 4.28 12.03
CA ALA A 80 -8.63 4.62 13.21
C ALA A 80 -8.41 6.06 13.73
N GLY A 81 -7.67 6.90 13.00
CA GLY A 81 -7.34 8.26 13.40
C GLY A 81 -6.41 8.34 14.61
N LYS A 82 -5.71 7.25 14.96
CA LYS A 82 -4.73 7.30 16.05
C LYS A 82 -3.44 7.96 15.55
N PRO A 83 -2.89 8.94 16.29
CA PRO A 83 -1.64 9.60 15.90
C PRO A 83 -0.49 8.58 15.78
N ASP A 84 0.38 8.76 14.79
CA ASP A 84 1.56 7.91 14.62
C ASP A 84 2.48 8.11 15.83
N ARG A 85 2.48 7.18 16.78
CA ARG A 85 3.30 7.23 18.01
C ARG A 85 4.78 6.90 17.76
N ASN A 86 5.37 7.46 16.71
CA ASN A 86 6.82 7.42 16.52
C ASN A 86 7.49 8.32 17.59
N PRO A 87 8.64 7.93 18.17
CA PRO A 87 9.40 8.79 19.08
C PRO A 87 9.56 10.26 18.66
N ALA A 88 9.67 10.54 17.36
CA ALA A 88 9.76 11.91 16.85
C ALA A 88 8.45 12.71 17.07
N SER A 89 7.30 12.11 16.76
CA SER A 89 5.99 12.74 17.00
C SER A 89 5.64 12.82 18.48
N LEU A 90 6.05 11.83 19.29
CA LEU A 90 5.91 11.89 20.75
C LEU A 90 6.78 13.00 21.38
N ALA A 91 7.95 13.26 20.81
CA ALA A 91 8.83 14.35 21.27
C ALA A 91 8.22 15.71 20.94
N ILE A 92 7.66 15.88 19.74
CA ILE A 92 6.93 17.09 19.34
C ILE A 92 5.71 17.29 20.24
N GLU A 93 4.87 16.27 20.43
CA GLU A 93 3.70 16.32 21.33
C GLU A 93 4.09 16.64 22.78
N ALA A 94 5.24 16.14 23.26
CA ALA A 94 5.75 16.44 24.60
C ALA A 94 6.27 17.87 24.72
N GLU A 95 6.99 18.37 23.70
CA GLU A 95 7.46 19.76 23.63
C GLU A 95 6.29 20.75 23.51
N GLU A 96 5.23 20.39 22.78
CA GLU A 96 4.00 21.17 22.63
C GLU A 96 3.19 21.20 23.93
N ARG A 97 2.99 20.06 24.61
CA ARG A 97 2.36 20.02 25.95
C ARG A 97 3.12 20.84 26.98
N MET A 98 4.45 20.80 26.94
CA MET A 98 5.29 21.63 27.80
C MET A 98 5.17 23.13 27.48
N ARG A 99 4.86 23.50 26.24
CA ARG A 99 4.56 24.89 25.84
C ARG A 99 3.14 25.31 26.23
N GLU A 100 2.14 24.42 26.08
CA GLU A 100 0.75 24.67 26.46
C GLU A 100 0.54 24.80 27.97
N GLU A 101 1.29 24.04 28.78
CA GLU A 101 1.28 24.17 30.24
C GLU A 101 1.94 25.49 30.72
N ALA A 102 2.72 26.16 29.85
CA ALA A 102 3.39 27.41 30.15
C ALA A 102 2.60 28.67 29.76
N ASP A 103 1.51 28.55 28.99
CA ASP A 103 0.78 29.70 28.47
C ASP A 103 -0.75 29.53 28.63
N THR A 104 -1.33 30.22 29.61
CA THR A 104 -2.79 30.26 29.81
C THR A 104 -3.40 31.32 28.88
N GLY A 105 -3.89 30.90 27.70
CA GLY A 105 -4.68 31.74 26.79
C GLY A 105 -4.96 31.05 25.45
N MET A 106 -6.23 30.78 25.13
CA MET A 106 -6.66 30.14 23.87
C MET A 106 -6.65 31.11 22.66
N PRO A 107 -6.88 30.64 21.41
CA PRO A 107 -5.99 29.77 20.61
C PRO A 107 -5.82 30.32 19.17
N GLU A 108 -4.68 30.19 18.50
CA GLU A 108 -4.67 30.30 17.02
C GLU A 108 -3.69 29.33 16.35
N THR A 109 -4.30 28.52 15.47
CA THR A 109 -3.78 27.63 14.42
C THR A 109 -3.02 26.38 14.86
N GLU A 110 -3.80 25.29 14.96
CA GLU A 110 -3.32 23.90 14.97
C GLU A 110 -2.64 23.55 13.64
N GLU A 111 -1.34 23.25 13.63
CA GLU A 111 -0.80 22.22 12.73
C GLU A 111 -0.92 20.88 13.45
N ALA A 112 -2.17 20.39 13.56
CA ALA A 112 -2.46 19.09 14.14
C ALA A 112 -1.77 17.99 13.33
N GLY A 113 -1.04 17.10 14.02
CA GLY A 113 -0.58 15.84 13.43
C GLY A 113 -1.74 15.17 12.70
N GLU A 114 -1.58 14.95 11.38
CA GLU A 114 -2.67 14.63 10.46
C GLU A 114 -3.62 13.57 11.04
N ILE A 115 -4.83 13.99 11.39
CA ILE A 115 -5.93 13.06 11.66
C ILE A 115 -6.30 12.44 10.31
N PHE A 116 -5.82 11.23 10.05
CA PHE A 116 -6.24 10.46 8.89
C PHE A 116 -7.71 10.06 9.06
N ALA A 117 -8.64 10.87 8.52
CA ALA A 117 -9.99 10.39 8.29
C ALA A 117 -9.91 9.16 7.36
N ALA A 118 -10.41 8.00 7.79
CA ALA A 118 -10.38 6.78 7.00
C ALA A 118 -11.18 6.97 5.70
N PRO A 119 -10.61 6.67 4.51
CA PRO A 119 -11.40 6.58 3.29
C PRO A 119 -12.33 5.37 3.34
N ASP A 120 -13.59 5.56 2.95
CA ASP A 120 -14.61 4.49 2.93
C ASP A 120 -14.36 3.45 1.84
N ASN A 121 -13.62 3.82 0.79
CA ASN A 121 -13.29 3.00 -0.38
C ASN A 121 -11.94 2.26 -0.25
N LEU A 122 -11.55 1.89 0.98
CA LEU A 122 -10.29 1.22 1.27
C LEU A 122 -10.44 0.12 2.31
N HIS A 123 -9.99 -1.07 1.94
CA HIS A 123 -9.84 -2.21 2.85
C HIS A 123 -8.44 -2.81 2.79
N PHE A 124 -8.09 -3.58 3.81
CA PHE A 124 -6.79 -4.26 3.89
C PHE A 124 -6.91 -5.78 3.93
N LEU A 125 -5.91 -6.44 3.35
CA LEU A 125 -5.72 -7.89 3.41
C LEU A 125 -4.39 -8.23 4.06
N ARG A 126 -4.44 -9.16 5.03
CA ARG A 126 -3.23 -9.72 5.64
C ARG A 126 -2.81 -11.01 4.94
N MET A 127 -2.10 -10.90 3.82
CA MET A 127 -1.72 -12.10 3.07
C MET A 127 -0.41 -11.97 2.29
N ASP A 128 0.10 -13.10 1.85
CA ASP A 128 1.23 -13.15 0.93
C ASP A 128 0.74 -12.90 -0.50
N ALA A 129 1.46 -12.07 -1.26
CA ALA A 129 1.13 -11.75 -2.65
C ALA A 129 0.98 -12.99 -3.55
N ARG A 130 1.61 -14.11 -3.20
CA ARG A 130 1.50 -15.37 -3.96
C ARG A 130 0.11 -16.02 -3.90
N ALA A 131 -0.70 -15.67 -2.91
CA ALA A 131 -2.06 -16.19 -2.73
C ALA A 131 -3.15 -15.28 -3.34
N LEU A 132 -2.77 -14.17 -3.99
CA LEU A 132 -3.74 -13.24 -4.57
C LEU A 132 -4.67 -13.86 -5.63
N PRO A 133 -4.23 -14.80 -6.50
CA PRO A 133 -5.13 -15.48 -7.43
C PRO A 133 -6.23 -16.34 -6.77
N ASP A 134 -6.07 -16.65 -5.47
CA ASP A 134 -7.05 -17.42 -4.69
C ASP A 134 -8.13 -16.51 -4.09
N VAL A 135 -7.95 -15.18 -4.13
CA VAL A 135 -8.91 -14.20 -3.63
C VAL A 135 -9.45 -13.27 -4.71
N PHE A 136 -8.76 -13.15 -5.84
CA PHE A 136 -9.23 -12.42 -7.02
C PHE A 136 -9.44 -13.37 -8.20
N ALA A 137 -10.60 -13.27 -8.85
CA ALA A 137 -10.92 -13.95 -10.09
C ALA A 137 -10.24 -13.24 -11.29
N PRO A 138 -10.18 -13.90 -12.45
CA PRO A 138 -9.79 -13.23 -13.69
C PRO A 138 -10.60 -11.94 -13.91
N ASP A 139 -9.94 -10.90 -14.42
CA ASP A 139 -10.52 -9.59 -14.75
C ASP A 139 -11.19 -8.82 -13.60
N GLU A 140 -10.85 -9.17 -12.36
CA GLU A 140 -11.45 -8.57 -11.17
C GLU A 140 -10.71 -7.32 -10.68
N VAL A 141 -9.41 -7.20 -10.97
CA VAL A 141 -8.58 -6.04 -10.60
C VAL A 141 -8.28 -5.18 -11.82
N ASP A 142 -8.43 -3.87 -11.68
CA ASP A 142 -8.22 -2.87 -12.72
C ASP A 142 -6.79 -2.34 -12.75
N GLY A 143 -6.10 -2.31 -11.62
CA GLY A 143 -4.71 -1.89 -11.54
C GLY A 143 -3.97 -2.34 -10.28
N ILE A 144 -2.64 -2.38 -10.38
CA ILE A 144 -1.73 -2.78 -9.31
C ILE A 144 -0.71 -1.67 -9.06
N TYR A 145 -0.50 -1.32 -7.80
CA TYR A 145 0.60 -0.47 -7.37
C TYR A 145 1.68 -1.30 -6.66
N LEU A 146 2.93 -1.08 -7.05
CA LEU A 146 4.12 -1.60 -6.41
C LEU A 146 5.02 -0.43 -6.01
N ASN A 147 5.00 -0.06 -4.72
CA ASN A 147 5.75 1.09 -4.23
C ASN A 147 6.87 0.65 -3.29
N PHE A 148 8.11 0.99 -3.63
CA PHE A 148 9.30 0.77 -2.80
C PHE A 148 9.44 -0.67 -2.31
N SER A 149 9.11 -1.64 -3.18
CA SER A 149 9.16 -3.06 -2.87
C SER A 149 10.57 -3.52 -2.46
N ASP A 150 10.66 -4.56 -1.64
CA ASP A 150 11.96 -5.11 -1.18
C ASP A 150 12.87 -5.48 -2.38
N PRO A 151 14.10 -4.94 -2.45
CA PRO A 151 14.94 -5.07 -3.65
C PRO A 151 15.60 -6.44 -3.81
N TRP A 152 15.72 -7.22 -2.72
CA TRP A 152 16.41 -8.52 -2.70
C TRP A 152 17.73 -8.50 -3.49
N PRO A 153 18.79 -7.85 -2.96
CA PRO A 153 19.98 -7.49 -3.76
C PRO A 153 20.76 -8.70 -4.29
N LYS A 154 20.66 -9.87 -3.65
CA LYS A 154 21.36 -11.08 -4.09
C LYS A 154 20.64 -11.71 -5.27
N ALA A 155 21.34 -11.95 -6.38
CA ALA A 155 20.78 -12.56 -7.60
C ALA A 155 20.00 -13.87 -7.36
N ARG A 156 20.49 -14.73 -6.46
CA ARG A 156 19.79 -15.97 -6.05
C ARG A 156 18.38 -15.74 -5.45
N HIS A 157 18.04 -14.50 -5.09
CA HIS A 157 16.74 -14.11 -4.57
C HIS A 157 15.90 -13.33 -5.59
N ALA A 158 16.31 -13.23 -6.87
CA ALA A 158 15.59 -12.46 -7.90
C ALA A 158 14.10 -12.83 -7.99
N LYS A 159 13.77 -14.14 -7.86
CA LYS A 159 12.38 -14.65 -7.85
C LYS A 159 11.52 -14.16 -6.67
N ARG A 160 12.10 -13.48 -5.68
CA ARG A 160 11.39 -12.86 -4.55
C ARG A 160 10.99 -11.41 -4.82
N ARG A 161 11.55 -10.79 -5.86
CA ARG A 161 11.21 -9.43 -6.26
C ARG A 161 9.82 -9.45 -6.87
N LEU A 162 8.95 -8.54 -6.43
CA LEU A 162 7.56 -8.44 -6.90
C LEU A 162 7.46 -8.08 -8.39
N THR A 163 8.55 -7.61 -9.00
CA THR A 163 8.64 -7.29 -10.43
C THR A 163 9.23 -8.43 -11.27
N SER A 164 9.53 -9.59 -10.68
CA SER A 164 10.05 -10.73 -11.44
C SER A 164 8.99 -11.40 -12.32
N ARG A 165 9.40 -12.12 -13.36
CA ARG A 165 8.49 -12.84 -14.28
C ARG A 165 7.49 -13.74 -13.58
N GLN A 166 7.90 -14.33 -12.46
CA GLN A 166 7.03 -15.20 -11.68
C GLN A 166 5.85 -14.43 -11.08
N PHE A 167 6.08 -13.19 -10.64
CA PHE A 167 5.01 -12.33 -10.13
C PHE A 167 4.20 -11.69 -11.25
N LEU A 168 4.81 -11.31 -12.37
CA LEU A 168 4.08 -10.84 -13.55
C LEU A 168 3.06 -11.89 -14.04
N ALA A 169 3.50 -13.15 -14.21
CA ALA A 169 2.62 -14.25 -14.56
C ALA A 169 1.59 -14.59 -13.48
N LEU A 170 1.81 -14.14 -12.24
CA LEU A 170 0.83 -14.26 -11.16
C LEU A 170 -0.23 -13.17 -11.25
N TYR A 171 0.17 -11.93 -11.56
CA TYR A 171 -0.74 -10.80 -11.73
C TYR A 171 -1.67 -10.99 -12.93
N GLU A 172 -1.18 -11.59 -14.02
CA GLU A 172 -1.98 -11.96 -15.21
C GLU A 172 -3.20 -12.86 -14.90
N LYS A 173 -3.22 -13.53 -13.74
CA LYS A 173 -4.34 -14.42 -13.37
C LYS A 173 -5.59 -13.68 -12.90
N PHE A 174 -5.46 -12.41 -12.53
CA PHE A 174 -6.55 -11.65 -11.91
C PHE A 174 -6.63 -10.19 -12.35
N LEU A 175 -5.53 -9.62 -12.87
CA LEU A 175 -5.54 -8.31 -13.51
C LEU A 175 -6.33 -8.42 -14.82
N LYS A 176 -7.23 -7.46 -15.05
CA LYS A 176 -8.01 -7.40 -16.29
C LYS A 176 -7.13 -7.14 -17.51
N ASP A 177 -7.60 -7.57 -18.68
CA ASP A 177 -7.00 -7.12 -19.94
C ASP A 177 -7.00 -5.59 -20.04
N GLY A 178 -5.87 -5.02 -20.47
CA GLY A 178 -5.61 -3.58 -20.44
C GLY A 178 -5.44 -2.96 -19.06
N GLY A 179 -5.46 -3.75 -17.98
CA GLY A 179 -5.12 -3.31 -16.62
C GLY A 179 -3.67 -2.85 -16.51
N VAL A 180 -3.38 -2.03 -15.51
CA VAL A 180 -2.08 -1.34 -15.40
C VAL A 180 -1.34 -1.75 -14.14
N LEU A 181 -0.03 -1.97 -14.25
CA LEU A 181 0.87 -2.08 -13.11
C LEU A 181 1.75 -0.83 -13.06
N GLU A 182 1.68 -0.11 -11.96
CA GLU A 182 2.53 1.06 -11.69
C GLU A 182 3.57 0.71 -10.65
N PHE A 183 4.84 0.84 -11.02
CA PHE A 183 5.97 0.52 -10.16
C PHE A 183 6.85 1.74 -9.93
N LYS A 184 7.10 2.06 -8.66
CA LYS A 184 8.06 3.10 -8.27
C LYS A 184 9.03 2.59 -7.21
N THR A 185 10.29 3.00 -7.31
CA THR A 185 11.31 2.72 -6.31
C THR A 185 12.42 3.77 -6.38
N ASP A 186 13.06 4.01 -5.25
CA ASP A 186 14.32 4.75 -5.12
C ASP A 186 15.55 3.83 -5.29
N ASN A 187 15.34 2.52 -5.42
CA ASN A 187 16.41 1.54 -5.55
C ASN A 187 16.77 1.31 -7.03
N ARG A 188 17.83 1.99 -7.50
CA ARG A 188 18.27 1.89 -8.90
C ARG A 188 18.50 0.45 -9.40
N PRO A 189 19.19 -0.45 -8.68
CA PRO A 189 19.36 -1.83 -9.13
C PRO A 189 18.04 -2.63 -9.25
N LEU A 190 17.07 -2.38 -8.36
CA LEU A 190 15.73 -2.98 -8.50
C LEU A 190 15.00 -2.39 -9.71
N PHE A 191 15.10 -1.07 -9.91
CA PHE A 191 14.46 -0.41 -11.05
C PHE A 191 14.97 -0.94 -12.39
N ASP A 192 16.29 -0.99 -12.58
CA ASP A 192 16.89 -1.50 -13.81
C ASP A 192 16.51 -2.98 -14.05
N PHE A 193 16.49 -3.80 -12.99
CA PHE A 193 15.99 -5.17 -13.06
C PHE A 193 14.50 -5.24 -13.47
N SER A 194 13.65 -4.40 -12.90
CA SER A 194 12.22 -4.37 -13.22
C SER A 194 11.97 -3.98 -14.67
N VAL A 195 12.70 -2.99 -15.20
CA VAL A 195 12.60 -2.58 -16.61
C VAL A 195 12.95 -3.73 -17.55
N GLU A 196 14.01 -4.50 -17.26
CA GLU A 196 14.38 -5.70 -18.04
C GLU A 196 13.29 -6.78 -17.97
N GLU A 197 12.74 -7.02 -16.77
CA GLU A 197 11.67 -7.99 -16.57
C GLU A 197 10.37 -7.59 -17.30
N PHE A 198 9.99 -6.31 -17.26
CA PHE A 198 8.80 -5.82 -17.97
C PHE A 198 8.99 -5.88 -19.48
N SER A 199 10.15 -5.43 -19.98
CA SER A 199 10.41 -5.32 -21.43
C SER A 199 10.39 -6.65 -22.16
N GLY A 200 10.83 -7.73 -21.54
CA GLY A 200 10.78 -9.05 -22.20
C GLY A 200 9.52 -9.86 -21.88
N ALA A 201 8.53 -9.31 -21.17
CA ALA A 201 7.33 -10.06 -20.75
C ALA A 201 6.31 -10.09 -21.88
N ALA A 202 6.01 -11.30 -22.38
CA ALA A 202 5.25 -11.48 -23.61
C ALA A 202 3.84 -10.86 -23.57
N HIS A 203 3.23 -10.77 -22.39
CA HIS A 203 1.87 -10.29 -22.19
C HIS A 203 1.81 -8.88 -21.58
N TRP A 204 2.95 -8.19 -21.51
CA TRP A 204 3.05 -6.86 -20.93
C TRP A 204 3.63 -5.88 -21.93
N GLU A 205 3.12 -4.67 -21.91
CA GLU A 205 3.62 -3.54 -22.69
C GLU A 205 4.13 -2.47 -21.73
N LEU A 206 5.38 -2.06 -21.90
CA LEU A 206 5.98 -0.99 -21.10
C LEU A 206 5.59 0.36 -21.70
N LYS A 207 4.60 1.02 -21.10
CA LYS A 207 4.02 2.28 -21.61
C LYS A 207 4.90 3.50 -21.33
N GLU A 208 5.37 3.63 -20.09
CA GLU A 208 6.10 4.80 -19.61
C GLU A 208 7.24 4.36 -18.69
N ILE A 209 8.36 5.08 -18.76
CA ILE A 209 9.54 4.86 -17.91
C ILE A 209 10.18 6.22 -17.65
N THR A 210 10.43 6.51 -16.38
CA THR A 210 11.27 7.64 -15.99
C THR A 210 12.29 7.23 -14.96
N TYR A 211 13.49 7.80 -15.08
CA TYR A 211 14.58 7.62 -14.12
C TYR A 211 14.66 8.77 -13.11
N ASP A 212 13.82 9.79 -13.27
CA ASP A 212 13.77 10.96 -12.41
C ASP A 212 12.33 11.50 -12.33
N LEU A 213 11.50 10.81 -11.55
CA LEU A 213 10.07 11.11 -11.44
C LEU A 213 9.79 12.56 -10.99
N HIS A 214 10.64 13.14 -10.15
CA HIS A 214 10.40 14.48 -9.59
C HIS A 214 10.68 15.62 -10.57
N HIS A 215 11.45 15.34 -11.63
CA HIS A 215 11.75 16.29 -12.69
C HIS A 215 11.13 15.88 -14.03
N ASP A 216 10.27 14.86 -14.03
CA ASP A 216 9.55 14.41 -15.22
C ASP A 216 8.30 15.27 -15.44
N ASP A 217 8.28 16.03 -16.53
CA ASP A 217 7.19 16.95 -16.83
C ASP A 217 5.84 16.27 -17.11
N VAL A 218 5.86 14.97 -17.42
CA VAL A 218 4.70 14.15 -17.78
C VAL A 218 4.30 13.25 -16.61
N MET A 219 5.23 12.50 -16.03
CA MET A 219 4.95 11.53 -14.96
C MET A 219 5.01 12.14 -13.55
N GLY A 220 5.65 13.29 -13.37
CA GLY A 220 5.86 13.93 -12.07
C GLY A 220 4.71 14.81 -11.57
N LYS A 221 3.64 14.96 -12.36
CA LYS A 221 2.45 15.76 -12.06
C LYS A 221 1.26 14.86 -11.73
#